data_AF-A0A845QTS7-F1
#
_entry.id   AF-A0A845QTS7-F1
#
_cell.length_a   1.000
_cell.length_b   1.000
_cell.length_c   1.000
_cell.angle_alpha   90.00
_cell.angle_beta   90.00
_cell.angle_gamma   90.00
#
_symmetry.space_group_name_H-M   'P 1'
#
loop_
_entity.id
_entity.type
_entity.pdbx_description
1 polymer ?
#
loop_
_entity_poly.entity_id
_entity_poly.type
_entity_poly.pdbx_seq_one_letter_code
_entity_poly.pdbx_strand_id
1 'polypeptide(L)'
;MNLYQIDKNIYGFSFQKYNFEKAKKEDLINSDKIYYLFENDPLKSRRSYIVSSPSLLSLKKENINILNNNKDNIVVDEWLKEKIDSKKVIALNISYPNWKDVLHQKLRESWNVNILALGDVGTTLLTGLKLLGGNKISKIGIYDRTLEKQQRWEMEMNQVYSAFNYNTPEVKIINKDEIFDCDMFVFCASKSVPKVGSDIKDVRMAQFESNSKIIKEYAIQARKENFKGIFAVVSDPVDLLSKVVFLESNKDENNNMDFLGLAPEQIRGYGLGVMNARAVYYSKKDSKLNHFLKEGRAFGPHGKGLIIADSIKNYNDNLSLYLTDKAKNANLEMRELGFKPFIAPALSSGALSIMDTINGNWHYSATFIGGVFMGSKNKLKYNTIELEQLNLHDNLFSRIKETYETLGEII
;
A
#
# COMPACT_ATOMS: atom_id res chain seq x y z
N MET A 1 18.70 26.70 -4.31
CA MET A 1 18.65 25.25 -4.60
C MET A 1 20.07 24.77 -4.84
N ASN A 2 20.48 23.70 -4.17
CA ASN A 2 21.80 23.08 -4.32
C ASN A 2 21.68 21.87 -5.23
N LEU A 3 22.61 21.70 -6.18
CA LEU A 3 22.60 20.64 -7.18
C LEU A 3 23.74 19.67 -6.93
N TYR A 4 23.45 18.38 -6.95
CA TYR A 4 24.39 17.35 -6.56
C TYR A 4 24.46 16.21 -7.57
N GLN A 5 25.67 15.68 -7.72
CA GLN A 5 25.89 14.33 -8.19
C GLN A 5 25.91 13.43 -6.94
N ILE A 6 24.86 12.63 -6.78
CA ILE A 6 24.62 11.82 -5.59
C ILE A 6 25.38 10.48 -5.71
N ASP A 7 25.45 9.97 -6.95
CA ASP A 7 26.22 8.80 -7.33
C ASP A 7 26.58 8.89 -8.83
N LYS A 8 27.31 7.92 -9.37
CA LYS A 8 27.72 7.86 -10.78
C LYS A 8 26.50 7.96 -11.71
N ASN A 9 26.42 9.08 -12.43
CA ASN A 9 25.32 9.42 -13.34
C ASN A 9 23.94 9.52 -12.65
N ILE A 10 23.90 9.75 -11.33
CA ILE A 10 22.68 9.93 -10.56
C ILE A 10 22.71 11.31 -9.92
N TYR A 11 21.72 12.11 -10.27
CA TYR A 11 21.69 13.53 -9.92
C TYR A 11 20.46 13.88 -9.08
N GLY A 12 20.61 14.91 -8.28
CA GLY A 12 19.51 15.43 -7.49
C GLY A 12 19.78 16.81 -6.94
N PHE A 13 18.85 17.29 -6.15
CA PHE A 13 18.89 18.62 -5.60
C PHE A 13 18.33 18.65 -4.18
N SER A 14 18.66 19.71 -3.44
CA SER A 14 18.01 20.02 -2.18
C SER A 14 17.92 21.52 -1.95
N PHE A 15 16.99 21.92 -1.09
CA PHE A 15 16.96 23.28 -0.54
C PHE A 15 17.91 23.44 0.66
N GLN A 16 18.32 22.33 1.27
CA GLN A 16 19.36 22.29 2.30
C GLN A 16 20.72 21.98 1.69
N LYS A 17 21.79 22.29 2.43
CA LYS A 17 23.17 22.01 2.01
C LYS A 17 23.61 20.66 2.56
N TYR A 18 24.10 19.78 1.69
CA TYR A 18 24.63 18.46 2.03
C TYR A 18 26.04 18.29 1.48
N ASN A 19 26.76 17.29 1.98
CA ASN A 19 28.13 16.98 1.57
C ASN A 19 28.15 15.98 0.40
N PHE A 20 27.68 16.42 -0.77
CA PHE A 20 27.79 15.68 -2.03
C PHE A 20 28.59 16.47 -3.05
N GLU A 21 29.09 15.79 -4.09
CA GLU A 21 29.72 16.44 -5.23
C GLU A 21 28.71 17.37 -5.92
N LYS A 22 29.17 18.55 -6.37
CA LYS A 22 28.30 19.52 -7.05
C LYS A 22 28.05 19.07 -8.49
N ALA A 23 26.81 19.16 -8.93
CA ALA A 23 26.43 18.94 -10.34
C ALA A 23 26.12 20.25 -11.06
N LYS A 24 26.15 20.22 -12.39
CA LYS A 24 25.63 21.32 -13.22
C LYS A 24 24.13 21.15 -13.42
N LYS A 25 23.45 22.25 -13.76
CA LYS A 25 22.00 22.24 -14.01
C LYS A 25 21.64 21.35 -15.21
N GLU A 26 22.49 21.37 -16.23
CA GLU A 26 22.34 20.61 -17.46
C GLU A 26 22.33 19.10 -17.20
N ASP A 27 23.12 18.62 -16.24
CA ASP A 27 23.18 17.20 -15.88
C ASP A 27 21.84 16.71 -15.35
N LEU A 28 21.19 17.50 -14.49
CA LEU A 28 19.86 17.20 -13.96
C LEU A 28 18.80 17.24 -15.05
N ILE A 29 18.83 18.27 -15.91
CA ILE A 29 17.89 18.42 -17.02
C ILE A 29 17.94 17.19 -17.95
N ASN A 30 19.14 16.76 -18.33
CA ASN A 30 19.36 15.64 -19.24
C ASN A 30 19.10 14.26 -18.61
N SER A 31 19.04 14.16 -17.28
CA SER A 31 18.76 12.91 -16.58
C SER A 31 17.31 12.45 -16.75
N ASP A 32 17.07 11.17 -16.98
CA ASP A 32 15.70 10.63 -17.11
C ASP A 32 14.85 10.90 -15.85
N LYS A 33 15.44 10.69 -14.67
CA LYS A 33 14.86 11.00 -13.36
C LYS A 33 15.89 11.67 -12.46
N ILE A 34 15.42 12.42 -11.47
CA ILE A 34 16.26 13.10 -10.47
C ILE A 34 15.71 12.90 -9.07
N TYR A 35 16.54 13.18 -8.07
CA TYR A 35 16.19 13.00 -6.66
C TYR A 35 16.09 14.33 -5.91
N TYR A 36 15.02 14.53 -5.16
CA TYR A 36 14.91 15.62 -4.19
C TYR A 36 15.35 15.12 -2.82
N LEU A 37 16.48 15.59 -2.31
CA LEU A 37 17.06 15.15 -1.05
C LEU A 37 16.51 15.98 0.12
N PHE A 38 16.08 15.30 1.17
CA PHE A 38 15.67 15.90 2.42
C PHE A 38 16.04 15.02 3.61
N GLU A 39 15.96 15.59 4.81
CA GLU A 39 16.14 14.88 6.08
C GLU A 39 14.90 15.10 6.93
N ASN A 40 14.27 13.99 7.32
CA ASN A 40 13.14 13.98 8.23
C ASN A 40 13.21 12.73 9.10
N ASP A 41 12.53 12.76 10.25
CA ASP A 41 12.43 11.62 11.16
C ASP A 41 11.90 10.36 10.43
N PRO A 42 12.69 9.27 10.32
CA PRO A 42 12.26 8.01 9.71
C PRO A 42 11.02 7.36 10.36
N LEU A 43 10.69 7.69 11.62
CA LEU A 43 9.44 7.24 12.26
C LEU A 43 8.19 7.93 11.70
N LYS A 44 8.36 9.09 11.07
CA LYS A 44 7.28 9.99 10.68
C LYS A 44 7.38 10.46 9.23
N SER A 45 8.18 9.81 8.40
CA SER A 45 8.29 10.15 6.98
C SER A 45 8.69 8.94 6.17
N ARG A 46 8.28 8.87 4.89
CA ARG A 46 8.73 7.80 3.99
C ARG A 46 10.20 7.98 3.62
N ARG A 47 10.87 6.87 3.30
CA ARG A 47 12.23 6.90 2.74
C ARG A 47 12.22 7.46 1.33
N SER A 48 11.22 7.11 0.53
CA SER A 48 11.03 7.68 -0.80
C SER A 48 9.57 7.86 -1.19
N TYR A 49 9.29 8.81 -2.09
CA TYR A 49 7.99 8.98 -2.75
C TYR A 49 8.11 9.79 -4.05
N ILE A 50 7.11 9.69 -4.93
CA ILE A 50 7.03 10.53 -6.14
C ILE A 50 6.62 11.95 -5.75
N VAL A 51 7.41 12.95 -6.16
CA VAL A 51 7.00 14.36 -6.12
C VAL A 51 6.06 14.59 -7.29
N SER A 52 4.75 14.47 -7.04
CA SER A 52 3.70 14.61 -8.04
C SER A 52 3.20 16.05 -8.23
N SER A 53 3.56 16.97 -7.34
CA SER A 53 3.33 18.41 -7.50
C SER A 53 4.42 19.22 -6.78
N PRO A 54 4.61 20.51 -7.13
CA PRO A 54 5.58 21.37 -6.46
C PRO A 54 5.37 21.50 -4.95
N SER A 55 4.11 21.45 -4.47
CA SER A 55 3.77 21.59 -3.04
C SER A 55 4.46 20.55 -2.14
N LEU A 56 4.78 19.38 -2.70
CA LEU A 56 5.49 18.31 -1.98
C LEU A 56 6.96 18.65 -1.69
N LEU A 57 7.56 19.64 -2.38
CA LEU A 57 8.94 20.05 -2.14
C LEU A 57 9.13 20.94 -0.89
N SER A 58 8.05 21.50 -0.32
CA SER A 58 8.11 22.30 0.91
C SER A 58 7.66 21.57 2.16
N LEU A 59 7.37 20.27 2.06
CA LEU A 59 6.90 19.48 3.19
C LEU A 59 7.95 19.41 4.30
N LYS A 60 7.81 20.27 5.31
CA LYS A 60 8.65 20.25 6.51
C LYS A 60 8.42 18.98 7.34
N LYS A 61 7.20 18.43 7.30
CA LYS A 61 6.81 17.20 7.99
C LYS A 61 5.78 16.47 7.12
N GLU A 62 5.89 15.15 7.02
CA GLU A 62 4.88 14.34 6.35
C GLU A 62 3.66 14.18 7.27
N ASN A 63 2.46 14.43 6.74
CA ASN A 63 1.19 14.26 7.43
C ASN A 63 0.05 14.18 6.40
N ILE A 64 -1.20 14.10 6.86
CA ILE A 64 -2.36 13.92 5.99
C ILE A 64 -2.59 15.04 4.97
N ASN A 65 -1.99 16.23 5.16
CA ASN A 65 -2.09 17.34 4.19
C ASN A 65 -1.53 16.95 2.81
N ILE A 66 -0.70 15.91 2.71
CA ILE A 66 -0.18 15.44 1.42
C ILE A 66 -1.29 14.99 0.46
N LEU A 67 -2.47 14.61 0.95
CA LEU A 67 -3.64 14.26 0.12
C LEU A 67 -4.37 15.50 -0.40
N ASN A 68 -4.19 16.64 0.25
CA ASN A 68 -4.78 17.89 -0.19
C ASN A 68 -3.84 18.59 -1.17
N ASN A 69 -4.38 18.98 -2.32
CA ASN A 69 -3.65 19.80 -3.28
C ASN A 69 -3.67 21.25 -2.78
N ASN A 70 -2.82 21.55 -1.80
CA ASN A 70 -2.65 22.91 -1.32
C ASN A 70 -2.17 23.79 -2.47
N LYS A 71 -2.93 24.83 -2.81
CA LYS A 71 -2.59 25.84 -3.82
C LYS A 71 -1.45 26.77 -3.39
N ASP A 72 -0.64 26.36 -2.42
CA ASP A 72 0.56 27.10 -2.08
C ASP A 72 1.44 27.13 -3.33
N ASN A 73 1.50 28.31 -3.97
CA ASN A 73 2.18 28.54 -5.22
C ASN A 73 3.68 28.46 -5.00
N ILE A 74 4.21 27.24 -4.87
CA ILE A 74 5.64 27.01 -4.92
C ILE A 74 6.07 27.22 -6.36
N VAL A 75 6.68 28.38 -6.57
CA VAL A 75 7.30 28.71 -7.84
C VAL A 75 8.59 27.91 -7.93
N VAL A 76 8.62 26.97 -8.87
CA VAL A 76 9.81 26.22 -9.27
C VAL A 76 10.18 26.62 -10.69
N ASP A 77 11.47 26.50 -11.03
CA ASP A 77 11.93 26.63 -12.41
C ASP A 77 11.14 25.71 -13.36
N GLU A 78 10.92 26.15 -14.59
CA GLU A 78 10.14 25.43 -15.62
C GLU A 78 10.65 24.01 -15.87
N TRP A 79 11.96 23.82 -16.03
CA TRP A 79 12.55 22.49 -16.24
C TRP A 79 12.26 21.51 -15.08
N LEU A 80 12.18 22.01 -13.84
CA LEU A 80 11.88 21.18 -12.67
C LEU A 80 10.38 20.86 -12.64
N LYS A 81 9.54 21.84 -12.97
CA LYS A 81 8.10 21.66 -13.12
C LYS A 81 7.78 20.57 -14.14
N GLU A 82 8.42 20.59 -15.31
CA GLU A 82 8.26 19.57 -16.35
C GLU A 82 8.61 18.16 -15.85
N LYS A 83 9.68 18.02 -15.07
CA LYS A 83 10.03 16.73 -14.46
C LYS A 83 9.02 16.29 -13.39
N ILE A 84 8.52 17.21 -12.56
CA ILE A 84 7.47 16.92 -11.57
C ILE A 84 6.19 16.46 -12.27
N ASP A 85 5.76 17.17 -13.32
CA ASP A 85 4.55 16.85 -14.09
C ASP A 85 4.68 15.49 -14.78
N SER A 86 5.88 15.18 -15.29
CA SER A 86 6.23 13.87 -15.85
C SER A 86 6.46 12.76 -14.81
N LYS A 87 6.32 13.09 -13.51
CA LYS A 87 6.57 12.19 -12.37
C LYS A 87 7.98 11.60 -12.38
N LYS A 88 8.98 12.41 -12.68
CA LYS A 88 10.42 12.09 -12.81
C LYS A 88 11.28 12.65 -11.67
N VAL A 89 10.64 13.17 -10.62
CA VAL A 89 11.29 13.62 -9.39
C VAL A 89 10.91 12.68 -8.25
N ILE A 90 11.91 12.05 -7.63
CA ILE A 90 11.74 11.15 -6.48
C ILE A 90 12.25 11.87 -5.24
N ALA A 91 11.39 12.10 -4.26
CA ALA A 91 11.83 12.56 -2.95
C ALA A 91 12.56 11.43 -2.23
N LEU A 92 13.69 11.73 -1.60
CA LEU A 92 14.58 10.77 -0.96
C LEU A 92 15.02 11.30 0.41
N ASN A 93 14.56 10.64 1.47
CA ASN A 93 14.95 10.93 2.84
C ASN A 93 16.31 10.27 3.13
N ILE A 94 17.36 11.08 3.23
CA ILE A 94 18.72 10.58 3.47
C ILE A 94 19.00 10.27 4.95
N SER A 95 18.02 10.49 5.84
CA SER A 95 18.09 10.06 7.25
C SER A 95 17.94 8.55 7.44
N TYR A 96 17.47 7.81 6.44
CA TYR A 96 17.45 6.34 6.47
C TYR A 96 18.84 5.76 6.20
N PRO A 97 19.39 4.84 7.02
CA PRO A 97 20.73 4.30 6.78
C PRO A 97 20.90 3.61 5.42
N ASN A 98 19.81 3.01 4.91
CA ASN A 98 19.76 2.29 3.65
C ASN A 98 19.17 3.13 2.49
N TRP A 99 19.22 4.47 2.57
CA TRP A 99 18.65 5.36 1.54
C TRP A 99 19.22 5.10 0.13
N LYS A 100 20.48 4.66 0.03
CA LYS A 100 21.15 4.37 -1.25
C LYS A 100 20.50 3.22 -2.02
N ASP A 101 19.78 2.32 -1.35
CA ASP A 101 19.06 1.22 -2.00
C ASP A 101 18.07 1.74 -3.08
N VAL A 102 17.50 2.93 -2.86
CA VAL A 102 16.54 3.57 -3.78
C VAL A 102 17.19 4.00 -5.10
N LEU A 103 18.50 4.28 -5.11
CA LEU A 103 19.20 4.76 -6.31
C LEU A 103 19.36 3.66 -7.36
N HIS A 104 19.61 2.42 -6.90
CA HIS A 104 19.97 1.30 -7.77
C HIS A 104 18.87 0.24 -7.91
N GLN A 105 17.68 0.50 -7.35
CA GLN A 105 16.59 -0.46 -7.41
C GLN A 105 16.11 -0.66 -8.84
N LYS A 106 16.19 -1.90 -9.34
CA LYS A 106 15.73 -2.26 -10.68
C LYS A 106 14.20 -2.30 -10.72
N LEU A 107 13.64 -1.83 -11.83
CA LEU A 107 12.25 -2.08 -12.15
C LEU A 107 12.08 -3.52 -12.62
N ARG A 108 10.94 -4.12 -12.28
CA ARG A 108 10.62 -5.51 -12.58
C ARG A 108 9.58 -5.56 -13.69
N GLU A 109 9.88 -6.32 -14.74
CA GLU A 109 8.91 -6.58 -15.82
C GLU A 109 7.94 -7.70 -15.45
N SER A 110 8.41 -8.67 -14.66
CA SER A 110 7.66 -9.80 -14.10
C SER A 110 8.00 -9.97 -12.63
N TRP A 111 7.04 -10.44 -11.83
CA TRP A 111 7.14 -10.55 -10.38
C TRP A 111 7.02 -12.00 -9.92
N ASN A 112 7.85 -12.39 -8.97
CA ASN A 112 7.62 -13.57 -8.13
C ASN A 112 6.77 -13.15 -6.93
N VAL A 113 5.66 -13.84 -6.68
CA VAL A 113 4.73 -13.53 -5.59
C VAL A 113 4.62 -14.71 -4.64
N ASN A 114 4.91 -14.54 -3.36
CA ASN A 114 4.75 -15.62 -2.37
C ASN A 114 3.54 -15.33 -1.46
N ILE A 115 2.67 -16.32 -1.26
CA ILE A 115 1.46 -16.21 -0.43
C ILE A 115 1.61 -17.09 0.81
N LEU A 116 1.46 -16.46 1.98
CA LEU A 116 1.37 -17.14 3.26
C LEU A 116 -0.10 -17.37 3.66
N ALA A 117 -0.40 -18.61 4.03
CA ALA A 117 -1.66 -19.13 4.55
C ALA A 117 -2.79 -19.21 3.51
N LEU A 118 -3.19 -20.45 3.21
CA LEU A 118 -4.15 -20.81 2.18
C LEU A 118 -5.59 -20.94 2.74
N GLY A 119 -6.01 -20.02 3.62
CA GLY A 119 -7.42 -19.95 4.06
C GLY A 119 -8.35 -19.39 2.98
N ASP A 120 -9.64 -19.19 3.28
CA ASP A 120 -10.64 -18.71 2.29
C ASP A 120 -10.17 -17.49 1.48
N VAL A 121 -9.55 -16.51 2.16
CA VAL A 121 -9.02 -15.30 1.51
C VAL A 121 -7.78 -15.63 0.68
N GLY A 122 -6.82 -16.36 1.25
CA GLY A 122 -5.56 -16.67 0.58
C GLY A 122 -5.75 -17.50 -0.70
N THR A 123 -6.67 -18.46 -0.68
CA THR A 123 -6.94 -19.32 -1.85
C THR A 123 -7.78 -18.64 -2.92
N THR A 124 -8.74 -17.81 -2.52
CA THR A 124 -9.50 -16.97 -3.47
C THR A 124 -8.58 -15.94 -4.12
N LEU A 125 -7.66 -15.34 -3.35
CA LEU A 125 -6.62 -14.45 -3.86
C LEU A 125 -5.68 -15.18 -4.83
N LEU A 126 -5.18 -16.37 -4.46
CA LEU A 126 -4.36 -17.23 -5.32
C LEU A 126 -5.06 -17.50 -6.66
N THR A 127 -6.34 -17.86 -6.61
CA THR A 127 -7.14 -18.09 -7.82
C THR A 127 -7.21 -16.82 -8.68
N GLY A 128 -7.45 -15.66 -8.07
CA GLY A 128 -7.45 -14.37 -8.76
C GLY A 128 -6.10 -14.04 -9.42
N LEU A 129 -4.99 -14.21 -8.70
CA LEU A 129 -3.65 -13.96 -9.25
C LEU A 129 -3.26 -14.96 -10.34
N LYS A 130 -3.64 -16.24 -10.21
CA LYS A 130 -3.44 -17.26 -11.26
C LYS A 130 -4.12 -16.85 -12.57
N LEU A 131 -5.34 -16.32 -12.49
CA LEU A 131 -6.12 -15.93 -13.68
C LEU A 131 -5.70 -14.58 -14.26
N LEU A 132 -5.31 -13.62 -13.42
CA LEU A 132 -5.00 -12.25 -13.83
C LEU A 132 -3.50 -12.00 -14.08
N GLY A 133 -2.62 -12.85 -13.56
CA GLY A 133 -1.19 -12.62 -13.50
C GLY A 133 -0.51 -12.57 -14.86
N GLY A 134 -0.99 -13.34 -15.85
CA GLY A 134 -0.46 -13.34 -17.21
C GLY A 134 1.06 -13.38 -17.26
N ASN A 135 1.67 -12.48 -18.04
CA ASN A 135 3.12 -12.28 -18.11
C ASN A 135 3.71 -11.37 -17.01
N LYS A 136 2.87 -10.86 -16.10
CA LYS A 136 3.29 -9.94 -15.03
C LYS A 136 3.71 -10.67 -13.77
N ILE A 137 3.27 -11.91 -13.60
CA ILE A 137 3.68 -12.79 -12.50
C ILE A 137 4.33 -14.03 -13.11
N SER A 138 5.61 -14.25 -12.82
CA SER A 138 6.35 -15.42 -13.31
C SER A 138 6.01 -16.67 -12.51
N LYS A 139 5.87 -16.52 -11.20
CA LYS A 139 5.63 -17.62 -10.26
C LYS A 139 4.82 -17.14 -9.05
N ILE A 140 3.94 -18.00 -8.57
CA ILE A 140 3.27 -17.85 -7.28
C ILE A 140 3.77 -18.94 -6.33
N GLY A 141 4.59 -18.57 -5.35
CA GLY A 141 4.96 -19.45 -4.25
C GLY A 141 3.83 -19.54 -3.22
N ILE A 142 3.51 -20.73 -2.74
CA ILE A 142 2.48 -20.94 -1.71
C ILE A 142 3.07 -21.63 -0.49
N TYR A 143 2.77 -21.10 0.70
CA TYR A 143 3.14 -21.71 1.96
C TYR A 143 1.95 -21.73 2.93
N ASP A 144 1.74 -22.89 3.57
CA ASP A 144 0.77 -23.10 4.66
C ASP A 144 1.41 -24.06 5.69
N ARG A 145 0.80 -24.20 6.86
CA ARG A 145 1.28 -25.14 7.89
C ARG A 145 0.98 -26.60 7.50
N THR A 146 -0.03 -26.82 6.66
CA THR A 146 -0.46 -28.15 6.23
C THR A 146 0.09 -28.45 4.84
N LEU A 147 0.88 -29.52 4.69
CA LEU A 147 1.51 -29.88 3.42
C LEU A 147 0.47 -30.36 2.40
N GLU A 148 -0.49 -31.17 2.82
CA GLU A 148 -1.55 -31.74 1.97
C GLU A 148 -2.38 -30.63 1.33
N LYS A 149 -2.59 -29.54 2.07
CA LYS A 149 -3.29 -28.35 1.59
C LYS A 149 -2.48 -27.62 0.53
N GLN A 150 -1.16 -27.52 0.70
CA GLN A 150 -0.26 -26.93 -0.30
C GLN A 150 -0.23 -27.78 -1.56
N GLN A 151 -0.09 -29.11 -1.42
CA GLN A 151 -0.13 -30.06 -2.53
C GLN A 151 -1.43 -29.96 -3.32
N ARG A 152 -2.58 -29.92 -2.63
CA ARG A 152 -3.88 -29.71 -3.29
C ARG A 152 -3.88 -28.44 -4.14
N TRP A 153 -3.48 -27.30 -3.57
CA TRP A 153 -3.55 -26.02 -4.29
C TRP A 153 -2.51 -25.90 -5.39
N GLU A 154 -1.33 -26.49 -5.23
CA GLU A 154 -0.33 -26.58 -6.30
C GLU A 154 -0.89 -27.40 -7.48
N MET A 155 -1.36 -28.63 -7.21
CA MET A 155 -1.89 -29.53 -8.23
C MET A 155 -3.10 -28.94 -8.97
N GLU A 156 -4.10 -28.44 -8.22
CA GLU A 156 -5.34 -27.91 -8.81
C GLU A 156 -5.07 -26.62 -9.59
N MET A 157 -4.25 -25.70 -9.07
CA MET A 157 -4.01 -24.42 -9.76
C MET A 157 -3.14 -24.55 -10.99
N ASN A 158 -2.24 -25.54 -11.04
CA ASN A 158 -1.48 -25.83 -12.24
C ASN A 158 -2.26 -26.59 -13.31
N GLN A 159 -3.55 -26.92 -13.06
CA GLN A 159 -4.49 -27.43 -14.07
C GLN A 159 -5.42 -26.34 -14.62
N VAL A 160 -5.39 -25.12 -14.06
CA VAL A 160 -6.25 -24.01 -14.50
C VAL A 160 -5.59 -23.23 -15.64
N TYR A 161 -6.14 -23.42 -16.85
CA TYR A 161 -5.73 -22.70 -18.06
C TYR A 161 -6.95 -22.19 -18.84
N SER A 162 -6.73 -21.16 -19.65
CA SER A 162 -7.70 -20.74 -20.66
C SER A 162 -7.47 -21.51 -21.95
N ALA A 163 -8.54 -21.84 -22.67
CA ALA A 163 -8.41 -22.50 -23.97
C ALA A 163 -7.52 -21.66 -24.90
N PHE A 164 -6.49 -22.28 -25.47
CA PHE A 164 -5.51 -21.63 -26.37
C PHE A 164 -4.64 -20.53 -25.73
N ASN A 165 -4.71 -20.33 -24.41
CA ASN A 165 -3.83 -19.42 -23.69
C ASN A 165 -3.32 -20.04 -22.39
N TYR A 166 -2.08 -20.52 -22.45
CA TYR A 166 -1.38 -21.16 -21.35
C TYR A 166 -0.46 -20.21 -20.58
N ASN A 167 -0.46 -18.92 -20.93
CA ASN A 167 0.35 -17.90 -20.26
C ASN A 167 -0.31 -17.48 -18.94
N THR A 168 -0.17 -18.35 -17.93
CA THR A 168 -0.63 -18.10 -16.56
C THR A 168 0.51 -18.44 -15.59
N PRO A 169 0.59 -17.77 -14.42
CA PRO A 169 1.69 -18.01 -13.49
C PRO A 169 1.73 -19.46 -13.00
N GLU A 170 2.92 -20.05 -12.88
CA GLU A 170 3.09 -21.35 -12.23
C GLU A 170 2.91 -21.20 -10.71
N VAL A 171 2.17 -22.12 -10.09
CA VAL A 171 2.06 -22.20 -8.63
C VAL A 171 3.08 -23.22 -8.14
N LYS A 172 3.86 -22.91 -7.09
CA LYS A 172 4.78 -23.88 -6.48
C LYS A 172 4.68 -23.83 -4.97
N ILE A 173 4.79 -25.00 -4.35
CA ILE A 173 5.05 -25.09 -2.91
C ILE A 173 6.45 -24.54 -2.65
N ILE A 174 6.58 -23.75 -1.59
CA ILE A 174 7.86 -23.21 -1.11
C ILE A 174 8.07 -23.60 0.35
N ASN A 175 9.31 -23.61 0.80
CA ASN A 175 9.64 -23.78 2.20
C ASN A 175 9.51 -22.45 2.97
N LYS A 176 9.50 -22.52 4.30
CA LYS A 176 9.34 -21.34 5.17
C LYS A 176 10.50 -20.34 5.03
N ASP A 177 11.70 -20.85 4.81
CA ASP A 177 12.93 -20.10 4.58
C ASP A 177 13.03 -19.48 3.18
N GLU A 178 12.16 -19.88 2.25
CA GLU A 178 12.05 -19.28 0.91
C GLU A 178 10.96 -18.19 0.84
N ILE A 179 10.29 -17.87 1.95
CA ILE A 179 9.09 -17.04 1.94
C ILE A 179 9.35 -15.61 1.44
N PHE A 180 10.54 -15.05 1.67
CA PHE A 180 10.95 -13.74 1.13
C PHE A 180 11.82 -13.82 -0.12
N ASP A 181 12.02 -15.01 -0.71
CA ASP A 181 12.68 -15.16 -2.00
C ASP A 181 11.69 -14.85 -3.15
N CYS A 182 11.24 -13.59 -3.17
CA CYS A 182 10.21 -13.09 -4.07
C CYS A 182 10.30 -11.56 -4.24
N ASP A 183 9.44 -11.04 -5.10
CA ASP A 183 9.29 -9.60 -5.33
C ASP A 183 8.15 -9.01 -4.52
N MET A 184 7.16 -9.83 -4.18
CA MET A 184 6.05 -9.50 -3.29
C MET A 184 5.72 -10.68 -2.38
N PHE A 185 5.76 -10.43 -1.07
CA PHE A 185 5.27 -11.34 -0.05
C PHE A 185 3.86 -10.93 0.37
N VAL A 186 2.89 -11.86 0.34
CA VAL A 186 1.48 -11.64 0.64
C VAL A 186 1.10 -12.36 1.93
N PHE A 187 0.83 -11.59 2.97
CA PHE A 187 0.43 -12.08 4.29
C PHE A 187 -1.10 -12.24 4.38
N CYS A 188 -1.59 -13.47 4.30
CA CYS A 188 -3.01 -13.84 4.48
C CYS A 188 -3.27 -14.63 5.77
N ALA A 189 -2.28 -14.78 6.65
CA ALA A 189 -2.45 -15.51 7.91
C ALA A 189 -3.32 -14.73 8.89
N SER A 190 -4.33 -15.38 9.45
CA SER A 190 -5.15 -14.84 10.53
C SER A 190 -5.45 -15.96 11.52
N LYS A 191 -5.44 -15.64 12.82
CA LYS A 191 -6.08 -16.52 13.80
C LYS A 191 -7.60 -16.45 13.60
N SER A 192 -8.30 -17.55 13.82
CA SER A 192 -9.75 -17.66 13.63
C SER A 192 -10.46 -16.53 14.38
N VAL A 193 -11.41 -15.87 13.72
CA VAL A 193 -12.28 -14.89 14.37
C VAL A 193 -13.13 -15.63 15.42
N PRO A 194 -13.27 -15.12 16.65
CA PRO A 194 -14.19 -15.68 17.64
C PRO A 194 -15.59 -15.87 17.05
N LYS A 195 -16.28 -16.95 17.44
CA LYS A 195 -17.66 -17.22 17.00
C LYS A 195 -18.58 -16.07 17.44
N VAL A 196 -19.61 -15.80 16.63
CA VAL A 196 -20.68 -14.84 16.97
C VAL A 196 -21.29 -15.27 18.32
N GLY A 197 -21.33 -14.36 19.29
CA GLY A 197 -21.80 -14.62 20.66
C GLY A 197 -20.70 -14.76 21.72
N SER A 198 -19.42 -14.58 21.38
CA SER A 198 -18.35 -14.44 22.39
C SER A 198 -18.42 -13.07 23.09
N ASP A 199 -18.17 -13.01 24.40
CA ASP A 199 -18.15 -11.80 25.26
C ASP A 199 -17.06 -10.74 24.90
N ILE A 200 -16.49 -10.82 23.71
CA ILE A 200 -15.41 -9.92 23.26
C ILE A 200 -16.03 -8.62 22.75
N LYS A 201 -15.95 -7.58 23.59
CA LYS A 201 -16.46 -6.22 23.29
C LYS A 201 -15.79 -5.56 22.09
N ASP A 202 -14.53 -5.90 21.77
CA ASP A 202 -13.82 -5.36 20.61
C ASP A 202 -13.11 -6.46 19.80
N VAL A 203 -13.87 -7.04 18.85
CA VAL A 203 -13.39 -8.09 17.96
C VAL A 203 -12.18 -7.64 17.14
N ARG A 204 -12.10 -6.35 16.76
CA ARG A 204 -11.01 -5.82 15.95
C ARG A 204 -9.72 -5.75 16.74
N MET A 205 -9.77 -5.33 18.01
CA MET A 205 -8.60 -5.31 18.88
C MET A 205 -8.13 -6.73 19.23
N ALA A 206 -9.04 -7.67 19.49
CA ALA A 206 -8.66 -9.07 19.71
C ALA A 206 -8.00 -9.70 18.47
N GLN A 207 -8.50 -9.40 17.27
CA GLN A 207 -7.86 -9.80 16.01
C GLN A 207 -6.48 -9.16 15.86
N PHE A 208 -6.36 -7.87 16.14
CA PHE A 208 -5.09 -7.16 16.10
C PHE A 208 -4.06 -7.81 17.02
N GLU A 209 -4.34 -7.98 18.31
CA GLU A 209 -3.41 -8.60 19.26
C GLU A 209 -2.92 -9.98 18.81
N SER A 210 -3.84 -10.79 18.27
CA SER A 210 -3.49 -12.12 17.81
C SER A 210 -2.67 -12.10 16.51
N ASN A 211 -3.09 -11.32 15.52
CA ASN A 211 -2.43 -11.29 14.21
C ASN A 211 -1.10 -10.54 14.28
N SER A 212 -0.96 -9.57 15.18
CA SER A 212 0.29 -8.86 15.46
C SER A 212 1.40 -9.80 15.91
N LYS A 213 1.09 -10.81 16.73
CA LYS A 213 2.08 -11.83 17.15
C LYS A 213 2.61 -12.62 15.96
N ILE A 214 1.73 -12.99 15.03
CA ILE A 214 2.09 -13.77 13.84
C ILE A 214 2.90 -12.90 12.87
N ILE A 215 2.41 -11.71 12.52
CA ILE A 215 3.05 -10.86 11.51
C ILE A 215 4.41 -10.33 11.98
N LYS A 216 4.59 -10.15 13.31
CA LYS A 216 5.87 -9.76 13.91
C LYS A 216 6.99 -10.75 13.56
N GLU A 217 6.72 -12.05 13.58
CA GLU A 217 7.73 -13.07 13.20
C GLU A 217 8.21 -12.86 11.76
N TYR A 218 7.29 -12.61 10.83
CA TYR A 218 7.60 -12.36 9.43
C TYR A 218 8.25 -10.98 9.20
N ALA A 219 7.92 -9.96 9.99
CA ALA A 219 8.60 -8.66 9.92
C ALA A 219 10.08 -8.78 10.32
N ILE A 220 10.37 -9.54 11.39
CA ILE A 220 11.74 -9.84 11.84
C ILE A 220 12.46 -10.70 10.80
N GLN A 221 11.80 -11.70 10.22
CA GLN A 221 12.37 -12.54 9.18
C GLN A 221 12.70 -11.73 7.91
N ALA A 222 11.80 -10.83 7.47
CA ALA A 222 12.03 -9.95 6.33
C ALA A 222 13.28 -9.08 6.51
N ARG A 223 13.50 -8.58 7.75
CA ARG A 223 14.72 -7.86 8.11
C ARG A 223 15.96 -8.75 8.00
N LYS A 224 15.93 -9.94 8.62
CA LYS A 224 17.06 -10.90 8.61
C LYS A 224 17.46 -11.32 7.19
N GLU A 225 16.48 -11.49 6.31
CA GLU A 225 16.67 -11.87 4.91
C GLU A 225 16.90 -10.66 3.99
N ASN A 226 16.99 -9.43 4.54
CA ASN A 226 17.21 -8.19 3.80
C ASN A 226 16.24 -8.00 2.64
N PHE A 227 14.96 -8.32 2.86
CA PHE A 227 13.93 -8.37 1.83
C PHE A 227 13.76 -7.01 1.13
N LYS A 228 13.95 -7.00 -0.20
CA LYS A 228 13.85 -5.79 -1.05
C LYS A 228 12.52 -5.67 -1.81
N GLY A 229 11.61 -6.62 -1.61
CA GLY A 229 10.29 -6.64 -2.24
C GLY A 229 9.23 -5.83 -1.50
N ILE A 230 7.97 -6.07 -1.88
CA ILE A 230 6.78 -5.50 -1.22
C ILE A 230 6.22 -6.49 -0.21
N PHE A 231 6.00 -6.04 1.02
CA PHE A 231 5.26 -6.74 2.06
C PHE A 231 3.78 -6.32 1.99
N ALA A 232 2.96 -7.18 1.39
CA ALA A 232 1.53 -7.00 1.21
C ALA A 232 0.74 -7.61 2.37
N VAL A 233 0.07 -6.77 3.16
CA VAL A 233 -0.76 -7.19 4.31
C VAL A 233 -2.21 -7.28 3.87
N VAL A 234 -2.78 -8.49 3.82
CA VAL A 234 -4.19 -8.72 3.46
C VAL A 234 -5.04 -9.04 4.69
N SER A 235 -4.43 -9.60 5.73
CA SER A 235 -5.12 -9.91 6.99
C SER A 235 -5.56 -8.66 7.74
N ASP A 236 -6.74 -8.72 8.36
CA ASP A 236 -7.27 -7.63 9.17
C ASP A 236 -6.67 -7.59 10.59
N PRO A 237 -6.56 -6.38 11.20
CA PRO A 237 -6.76 -5.06 10.59
C PRO A 237 -5.52 -4.61 9.81
N VAL A 238 -5.65 -4.48 8.48
CA VAL A 238 -4.51 -4.29 7.56
C VAL A 238 -3.66 -3.05 7.87
N ASP A 239 -4.30 -1.96 8.29
CA ASP A 239 -3.64 -0.67 8.55
C ASP A 239 -2.69 -0.78 9.76
N LEU A 240 -3.20 -1.33 10.86
CA LEU A 240 -2.46 -1.49 12.11
C LEU A 240 -1.37 -2.57 11.99
N LEU A 241 -1.66 -3.67 11.30
CA LEU A 241 -0.68 -4.72 11.03
C LEU A 241 0.46 -4.21 10.14
N SER A 242 0.18 -3.30 9.20
CA SER A 242 1.24 -2.63 8.42
C SER A 242 2.15 -1.78 9.31
N LYS A 243 1.59 -1.08 10.31
CA LYS A 243 2.37 -0.34 11.31
C LYS A 243 3.24 -1.28 12.16
N VAL A 244 2.72 -2.45 12.56
CA VAL A 244 3.51 -3.49 13.25
C VAL A 244 4.68 -3.96 12.39
N VAL A 245 4.46 -4.24 11.10
CA VAL A 245 5.54 -4.65 10.18
C VAL A 245 6.63 -3.57 10.11
N PHE A 246 6.25 -2.31 9.99
CA PHE A 246 7.20 -1.20 9.95
C PHE A 246 8.02 -1.13 11.25
N LEU A 247 7.36 -1.11 12.41
CA LEU A 247 8.04 -0.98 13.70
C LEU A 247 8.93 -2.18 13.99
N GLU A 248 8.44 -3.41 13.82
CA GLU A 248 9.16 -4.62 14.22
C GLU A 248 10.30 -4.98 13.25
N SER A 249 10.17 -4.68 11.95
CA SER A 249 11.31 -4.89 11.02
C SER A 249 12.43 -3.87 11.23
N ASN A 250 12.14 -2.68 11.76
CA ASN A 250 13.11 -1.59 11.96
C ASN A 250 13.69 -1.52 13.37
N LYS A 251 13.43 -2.54 14.21
CA LYS A 251 14.10 -2.74 15.50
C LYS A 251 15.32 -3.65 15.36
N ASP A 252 16.38 -3.34 16.09
CA ASP A 252 17.52 -4.24 16.30
C ASP A 252 17.20 -5.33 17.33
N GLU A 253 18.18 -6.19 17.63
CA GLU A 253 18.06 -7.26 18.64
C GLU A 253 17.84 -6.76 20.08
N ASN A 254 18.16 -5.48 20.34
CA ASN A 254 17.96 -4.80 21.62
C ASN A 254 16.67 -3.96 21.66
N ASN A 255 15.82 -4.05 20.63
CA ASN A 255 14.60 -3.26 20.41
C ASN A 255 14.80 -1.75 20.14
N ASN A 256 16.01 -1.31 19.77
CA ASN A 256 16.24 0.07 19.33
C ASN A 256 15.82 0.25 17.86
N MET A 257 15.21 1.39 17.54
CA MET A 257 14.87 1.74 16.16
C MET A 257 16.13 2.16 15.39
N ASP A 258 16.57 1.33 14.45
CA ASP A 258 17.76 1.58 13.63
C ASP A 258 17.45 1.77 12.13
N PHE A 259 16.21 1.52 11.73
CA PHE A 259 15.72 1.72 10.36
C PHE A 259 16.46 0.91 9.27
N LEU A 260 17.06 -0.21 9.64
CA LEU A 260 17.70 -1.15 8.70
C LEU A 260 16.72 -2.22 8.16
N GLY A 261 15.45 -2.15 8.54
CA GLY A 261 14.39 -3.05 8.12
C GLY A 261 13.71 -2.63 6.82
N LEU A 262 12.40 -2.91 6.75
CA LEU A 262 11.57 -2.54 5.61
C LEU A 262 11.29 -1.04 5.63
N ALA A 263 11.57 -0.38 4.51
CA ALA A 263 11.18 1.01 4.34
C ALA A 263 9.65 1.14 4.22
N PRO A 264 9.06 2.28 4.59
CA PRO A 264 7.61 2.47 4.53
C PRO A 264 6.98 2.17 3.16
N GLU A 265 7.63 2.54 2.05
CA GLU A 265 7.14 2.30 0.70
C GLU A 265 7.11 0.82 0.27
N GLN A 266 7.80 -0.05 1.01
CA GLN A 266 7.77 -1.50 0.82
C GLN A 266 6.57 -2.16 1.51
N ILE A 267 5.84 -1.47 2.39
CA ILE A 267 4.75 -2.06 3.17
C ILE A 267 3.41 -1.51 2.66
N ARG A 268 2.45 -2.39 2.40
CA ARG A 268 1.12 -2.00 1.88
C ARG A 268 0.02 -2.82 2.53
N GLY A 269 -1.00 -2.14 3.05
CA GLY A 269 -2.21 -2.77 3.60
C GLY A 269 -3.34 -2.84 2.57
N TYR A 270 -3.84 -4.04 2.27
CA TYR A 270 -4.84 -4.28 1.24
C TYR A 270 -6.22 -4.49 1.86
N GLY A 271 -6.88 -3.38 2.20
CA GLY A 271 -8.22 -3.40 2.79
C GLY A 271 -9.20 -2.43 2.15
N LEU A 272 -8.73 -1.29 1.63
CA LEU A 272 -9.62 -0.23 1.14
C LEU A 272 -10.28 -0.55 -0.22
N GLY A 273 -9.66 -1.41 -1.05
CA GLY A 273 -10.19 -1.81 -2.36
C GLY A 273 -11.61 -2.37 -2.30
N VAL A 274 -11.90 -3.30 -1.38
CA VAL A 274 -13.24 -3.86 -1.19
C VAL A 274 -14.23 -2.83 -0.64
N MET A 275 -13.77 -1.86 0.15
CA MET A 275 -14.65 -0.80 0.66
C MET A 275 -15.11 0.11 -0.47
N ASN A 276 -14.19 0.47 -1.38
CA ASN A 276 -14.54 1.14 -2.62
C ASN A 276 -15.47 0.29 -3.50
N ALA A 277 -15.19 -1.01 -3.67
CA ALA A 277 -16.03 -1.91 -4.47
C ALA A 277 -17.46 -2.05 -3.92
N ARG A 278 -17.62 -2.04 -2.59
CA ARG A 278 -18.94 -2.00 -1.94
C ARG A 278 -19.65 -0.68 -2.20
N ALA A 279 -18.96 0.45 -2.11
CA ALA A 279 -19.53 1.75 -2.48
C ALA A 279 -19.96 1.79 -3.97
N VAL A 280 -19.19 1.19 -4.88
CA VAL A 280 -19.58 0.98 -6.29
C VAL A 280 -20.87 0.15 -6.39
N TYR A 281 -20.99 -0.93 -5.62
CA TYR A 281 -22.18 -1.77 -5.64
C TYR A 281 -23.44 -1.03 -5.17
N TYR A 282 -23.38 -0.31 -4.04
CA TYR A 282 -24.54 0.42 -3.53
C TYR A 282 -24.87 1.68 -4.32
N SER A 283 -23.86 2.39 -4.86
CA SER A 283 -24.12 3.55 -5.72
C SER A 283 -24.91 3.18 -6.98
N LYS A 284 -24.68 1.99 -7.55
CA LYS A 284 -25.46 1.48 -8.70
C LYS A 284 -26.92 1.17 -8.38
N LYS A 285 -27.30 1.05 -7.11
CA LYS A 285 -28.68 0.78 -6.68
C LYS A 285 -29.52 2.05 -6.54
N ASP A 286 -28.89 3.22 -6.45
CA ASP A 286 -29.57 4.50 -6.31
C ASP A 286 -29.04 5.50 -7.35
N SER A 287 -29.92 5.91 -8.27
CA SER A 287 -29.60 6.88 -9.32
C SER A 287 -28.94 8.18 -8.81
N LYS A 288 -29.25 8.59 -7.57
CA LYS A 288 -28.67 9.79 -6.93
C LYS A 288 -27.19 9.65 -6.58
N LEU A 289 -26.65 8.44 -6.61
CA LEU A 289 -25.27 8.11 -6.23
C LEU A 289 -24.42 7.67 -7.43
N ASN A 290 -24.99 7.59 -8.64
CA ASN A 290 -24.29 7.11 -9.84
C ASN A 290 -23.02 7.90 -10.19
N HIS A 291 -22.93 9.18 -9.80
CA HIS A 291 -21.74 10.00 -10.00
C HIS A 291 -20.51 9.46 -9.27
N PHE A 292 -20.70 8.69 -8.20
CA PHE A 292 -19.62 8.03 -7.44
C PHE A 292 -18.68 7.24 -8.35
N LEU A 293 -19.21 6.57 -9.38
CA LEU A 293 -18.42 5.76 -10.31
C LEU A 293 -17.32 6.55 -11.05
N LYS A 294 -17.49 7.87 -11.18
CA LYS A 294 -16.55 8.75 -11.87
C LYS A 294 -15.80 9.67 -10.89
N GLU A 295 -16.49 10.13 -9.85
CA GLU A 295 -16.01 11.24 -9.01
C GLU A 295 -15.72 10.83 -7.58
N GLY A 296 -16.15 9.65 -7.17
CA GLY A 296 -16.04 9.16 -5.80
C GLY A 296 -14.63 8.78 -5.40
N ARG A 297 -14.37 8.80 -4.08
CA ARG A 297 -13.09 8.35 -3.50
C ARG A 297 -13.31 7.67 -2.16
N ALA A 298 -12.43 6.73 -1.84
CA ALA A 298 -12.36 6.07 -0.55
C ALA A 298 -11.10 6.50 0.21
N PHE A 299 -11.23 6.69 1.52
CA PHE A 299 -10.15 7.03 2.45
C PHE A 299 -10.31 6.30 3.78
N GLY A 300 -9.22 6.25 4.55
CA GLY A 300 -9.25 5.75 5.91
C GLY A 300 -8.98 4.24 6.02
N PRO A 301 -9.11 3.69 7.23
CA PRO A 301 -8.85 2.29 7.49
C PRO A 301 -9.95 1.37 6.93
N HIS A 302 -9.64 0.08 6.83
CA HIS A 302 -10.66 -0.95 6.60
C HIS A 302 -11.55 -1.07 7.84
N GLY A 303 -12.79 -0.56 7.81
CA GLY A 303 -13.77 -0.67 8.91
C GLY A 303 -14.10 0.65 9.61
N LYS A 304 -14.04 0.69 10.95
CA LYS A 304 -14.30 1.93 11.74
C LYS A 304 -13.31 3.03 11.33
N GLY A 305 -13.82 4.20 10.94
CA GLY A 305 -13.03 5.29 10.37
C GLY A 305 -13.03 5.33 8.84
N LEU A 306 -13.65 4.38 8.15
CA LEU A 306 -13.85 4.46 6.69
C LEU A 306 -14.53 5.77 6.30
N ILE A 307 -14.08 6.36 5.19
CA ILE A 307 -14.74 7.50 4.55
C ILE A 307 -14.91 7.18 3.07
N ILE A 308 -16.14 7.31 2.58
CA ILE A 308 -16.50 7.24 1.16
C ILE A 308 -17.01 8.63 0.74
N ALA A 309 -16.19 9.39 0.04
CA ALA A 309 -16.62 10.63 -0.59
C ALA A 309 -17.47 10.31 -1.82
N ASP A 310 -18.70 10.82 -1.85
CA ASP A 310 -19.63 10.59 -2.97
C ASP A 310 -19.10 11.24 -4.27
N SER A 311 -18.54 12.45 -4.16
CA SER A 311 -17.86 13.18 -5.22
C SER A 311 -16.72 14.02 -4.67
N ILE A 312 -15.59 14.09 -5.39
CA ILE A 312 -14.55 15.10 -5.14
C ILE A 312 -14.88 16.45 -5.80
N LYS A 313 -15.69 16.47 -6.87
CA LYS A 313 -16.00 17.69 -7.62
C LYS A 313 -17.17 18.45 -7.03
N ASN A 314 -18.23 17.74 -6.64
CA ASN A 314 -19.46 18.29 -6.10
C ASN A 314 -19.85 17.52 -4.83
N TYR A 315 -19.03 17.68 -3.79
CA TYR A 315 -19.15 16.92 -2.55
C TYR A 315 -20.50 17.15 -1.86
N ASN A 316 -21.17 16.07 -1.47
CA ASN A 316 -22.37 16.11 -0.64
C ASN A 316 -22.16 15.26 0.61
N ASP A 317 -22.09 15.91 1.77
CA ASP A 317 -21.75 15.23 3.02
C ASP A 317 -22.76 14.16 3.43
N ASN A 318 -24.05 14.39 3.20
CA ASN A 318 -25.10 13.42 3.52
C ASN A 318 -25.02 12.16 2.64
N LEU A 319 -24.78 12.33 1.33
CA LEU A 319 -24.59 11.20 0.41
C LEU A 319 -23.30 10.43 0.70
N SER A 320 -22.23 11.15 1.04
CA SER A 320 -20.94 10.61 1.50
C SER A 320 -21.11 9.76 2.76
N LEU A 321 -21.79 10.28 3.79
CA LEU A 321 -22.08 9.54 5.02
C LEU A 321 -22.95 8.30 4.76
N TYR A 322 -23.98 8.42 3.93
CA TYR A 322 -24.84 7.31 3.54
C TYR A 322 -24.05 6.18 2.84
N LEU A 323 -23.25 6.52 1.83
CA LEU A 323 -22.42 5.53 1.12
C LEU A 323 -21.35 4.92 2.04
N THR A 324 -20.79 5.72 2.95
CA THR A 324 -19.84 5.25 3.96
C THR A 324 -20.49 4.18 4.84
N ASP A 325 -21.69 4.43 5.34
CA ASP A 325 -22.43 3.48 6.17
C ASP A 325 -22.74 2.17 5.41
N LYS A 326 -23.25 2.29 4.18
CA LYS A 326 -23.52 1.13 3.32
C LYS A 326 -22.27 0.29 3.06
N ALA A 327 -21.15 0.92 2.69
CA ALA A 327 -19.91 0.21 2.44
C ALA A 327 -19.34 -0.46 3.70
N LYS A 328 -19.46 0.20 4.86
CA LYS A 328 -19.02 -0.33 6.16
C LYS A 328 -19.83 -1.54 6.60
N ASN A 329 -21.15 -1.49 6.46
CA ASN A 329 -22.07 -2.51 6.97
C ASN A 329 -22.36 -3.65 5.98
N ALA A 330 -21.86 -3.59 4.74
CA ALA A 330 -22.06 -4.64 3.74
C ALA A 330 -21.60 -6.04 4.19
N ASN A 331 -20.64 -6.12 5.11
CA ASN A 331 -20.19 -7.39 5.68
C ASN A 331 -21.24 -8.01 6.64
N LEU A 332 -22.05 -7.19 7.31
CA LEU A 332 -23.15 -7.61 8.17
C LEU A 332 -24.29 -8.18 7.33
N GLU A 333 -24.65 -7.52 6.22
CA GLU A 333 -25.66 -8.02 5.28
C GLU A 333 -25.29 -9.43 4.78
N MET A 334 -24.01 -9.68 4.46
CA MET A 334 -23.56 -11.03 4.08
C MET A 334 -23.65 -12.07 5.20
N ARG A 335 -23.44 -11.64 6.45
CA ARG A 335 -23.54 -12.52 7.63
C ARG A 335 -24.98 -12.84 7.98
N GLU A 336 -25.91 -11.91 7.76
CA GLU A 336 -27.35 -12.13 7.89
C GLU A 336 -27.84 -13.19 6.88
N LEU A 337 -27.22 -13.27 5.71
CA LEU A 337 -27.43 -14.35 4.75
C LEU A 337 -26.78 -15.70 5.17
N GLY A 338 -26.06 -15.75 6.29
CA GLY A 338 -25.40 -16.95 6.80
C GLY A 338 -24.00 -17.21 6.24
N PHE A 339 -23.42 -16.27 5.48
CA PHE A 339 -22.12 -16.48 4.82
C PHE A 339 -21.00 -15.60 5.39
N LYS A 340 -19.78 -16.16 5.43
CA LYS A 340 -18.57 -15.40 5.76
C LYS A 340 -18.18 -14.51 4.56
N PRO A 341 -18.01 -13.19 4.73
CA PRO A 341 -17.61 -12.32 3.63
C PRO A 341 -16.10 -12.39 3.39
N PHE A 342 -15.66 -13.22 2.43
CA PHE A 342 -14.25 -13.33 2.04
C PHE A 342 -13.99 -13.14 0.54
N ILE A 343 -14.96 -13.42 -0.32
CA ILE A 343 -14.80 -13.40 -1.79
C ILE A 343 -14.45 -11.98 -2.28
N ALA A 344 -15.31 -11.00 -2.00
CA ALA A 344 -15.06 -9.62 -2.42
C ALA A 344 -13.78 -9.03 -1.79
N PRO A 345 -13.47 -9.24 -0.49
CA PRO A 345 -12.17 -8.87 0.07
C PRO A 345 -10.97 -9.48 -0.67
N ALA A 346 -10.98 -10.80 -0.91
CA ALA A 346 -9.89 -11.50 -1.55
C ALA A 346 -9.66 -11.08 -3.01
N LEU A 347 -10.73 -10.75 -3.75
CA LEU A 347 -10.63 -10.34 -5.15
C LEU A 347 -10.41 -8.84 -5.30
N SER A 348 -11.19 -7.99 -4.63
CA SER A 348 -11.12 -6.52 -4.80
C SER A 348 -9.92 -5.90 -4.08
N SER A 349 -9.69 -6.26 -2.82
CA SER A 349 -8.52 -5.76 -2.08
C SER A 349 -7.29 -6.63 -2.31
N GLY A 350 -7.45 -7.95 -2.45
CA GLY A 350 -6.33 -8.85 -2.72
C GLY A 350 -5.92 -8.81 -4.20
N ALA A 351 -6.47 -9.71 -5.00
CA ALA A 351 -5.98 -9.98 -6.36
C ALA A 351 -5.95 -8.73 -7.26
N LEU A 352 -7.05 -7.98 -7.39
CA LEU A 352 -7.12 -6.81 -8.28
C LEU A 352 -6.18 -5.69 -7.84
N SER A 353 -6.17 -5.33 -6.55
CA SER A 353 -5.29 -4.24 -6.07
C SER A 353 -3.81 -4.64 -6.07
N ILE A 354 -3.48 -5.91 -5.87
CA ILE A 354 -2.11 -6.43 -6.03
C ILE A 354 -1.69 -6.35 -7.50
N MET A 355 -2.55 -6.79 -8.43
CA MET A 355 -2.27 -6.66 -9.86
C MET A 355 -2.12 -5.20 -10.28
N ASP A 356 -2.94 -4.29 -9.74
CA ASP A 356 -2.78 -2.86 -9.99
C ASP A 356 -1.46 -2.32 -9.41
N THR A 357 -1.00 -2.82 -8.26
CA THR A 357 0.33 -2.48 -7.73
C THR A 357 1.44 -2.94 -8.68
N ILE A 358 1.38 -4.20 -9.14
CA ILE A 358 2.37 -4.79 -10.07
C ILE A 358 2.39 -4.03 -11.41
N ASN A 359 1.22 -3.62 -11.90
CA ASN A 359 1.08 -2.89 -13.16
C ASN A 359 1.37 -1.38 -13.04
N GLY A 360 1.56 -0.86 -11.83
CA GLY A 360 1.72 0.59 -11.60
C GLY A 360 0.43 1.40 -11.84
N ASN A 361 -0.73 0.75 -11.73
CA ASN A 361 -2.05 1.37 -11.85
C ASN A 361 -2.50 2.02 -10.54
N TRP A 362 -3.38 3.01 -10.67
CA TRP A 362 -4.08 3.60 -9.53
C TRP A 362 -5.05 2.61 -8.90
N HIS A 363 -4.90 2.39 -7.60
CA HIS A 363 -5.74 1.52 -6.80
C HIS A 363 -5.87 2.05 -5.36
N TYR A 364 -6.57 1.31 -4.50
CA TYR A 364 -6.74 1.65 -3.09
C TYR A 364 -5.99 0.68 -2.19
N SER A 365 -5.03 1.20 -1.43
CA SER A 365 -4.33 0.47 -0.38
C SER A 365 -3.92 1.45 0.73
N ALA A 366 -3.64 0.91 1.91
CA ALA A 366 -3.08 1.64 3.02
C ALA A 366 -1.57 1.78 2.84
N THR A 367 -1.10 3.02 2.85
CA THR A 367 0.31 3.38 2.73
C THR A 367 0.71 4.27 3.89
N PHE A 368 2.01 4.34 4.16
CA PHE A 368 2.53 5.22 5.19
C PHE A 368 2.34 6.69 4.84
N ILE A 369 1.82 7.45 5.80
CA ILE A 369 1.63 8.89 5.80
C ILE A 369 2.01 9.35 7.21
N GLY A 370 3.15 10.01 7.39
CA GLY A 370 3.43 10.73 8.64
C GLY A 370 3.46 9.88 9.93
N GLY A 371 3.77 8.58 9.84
CA GLY A 371 3.74 7.65 10.98
C GLY A 371 2.48 6.76 11.05
N VAL A 372 1.53 6.95 10.13
CA VAL A 372 0.25 6.23 10.08
C VAL A 372 0.11 5.50 8.74
N PHE A 373 -0.28 4.24 8.76
CA PHE A 373 -0.72 3.54 7.55
C PHE A 373 -2.21 3.81 7.37
N MET A 374 -2.58 4.52 6.29
CA MET A 374 -3.97 4.88 6.03
C MET A 374 -4.32 4.66 4.57
N GLY A 375 -5.51 4.11 4.33
CA GLY A 375 -6.06 3.89 3.00
C GLY A 375 -6.26 5.20 2.24
N SER A 376 -5.72 5.26 1.02
CA SER A 376 -5.99 6.30 0.03
C SER A 376 -5.71 5.78 -1.38
N LYS A 377 -6.08 6.56 -2.40
CA LYS A 377 -5.79 6.19 -3.79
C LYS A 377 -4.31 6.43 -4.10
N ASN A 378 -3.62 5.38 -4.54
CA ASN A 378 -2.19 5.41 -4.79
C ASN A 378 -1.78 4.47 -5.93
N LYS A 379 -0.53 4.57 -6.37
CA LYS A 379 0.10 3.62 -7.29
C LYS A 379 1.58 3.43 -6.99
N LEU A 380 2.16 2.37 -7.53
CA LEU A 380 3.60 2.13 -7.50
C LEU A 380 4.24 2.71 -8.76
N LYS A 381 5.27 3.53 -8.60
CA LYS A 381 6.10 4.03 -9.71
C LYS A 381 7.54 4.12 -9.23
N TYR A 382 8.50 3.62 -10.02
CA TYR A 382 9.92 3.56 -9.63
C TYR A 382 10.16 2.88 -8.27
N ASN A 383 9.42 1.80 -7.97
CA ASN A 383 9.45 1.10 -6.69
C ASN A 383 9.12 1.97 -5.46
N THR A 384 8.49 3.12 -5.69
CA THR A 384 8.03 4.02 -4.64
C THR A 384 6.56 4.43 -4.85
N ILE A 385 6.01 5.22 -3.93
CA ILE A 385 4.58 5.55 -3.89
C ILE A 385 4.30 6.89 -4.55
N GLU A 386 3.28 6.92 -5.42
CA GLU A 386 2.59 8.14 -5.81
C GLU A 386 1.20 8.15 -5.15
N LEU A 387 0.89 9.19 -4.38
CA LEU A 387 -0.44 9.43 -3.81
C LEU A 387 -1.22 10.41 -4.69
N GLU A 388 -2.53 10.21 -4.77
CA GLU A 388 -3.42 11.17 -5.42
C GLU A 388 -3.57 12.42 -4.53
N GLN A 389 -3.28 13.59 -5.07
CA GLN A 389 -3.57 14.87 -4.43
C GLN A 389 -4.86 15.43 -5.02
N LEU A 390 -5.75 15.93 -4.16
CA LEU A 390 -7.09 16.36 -4.53
C LEU A 390 -7.40 17.72 -3.93
N ASN A 391 -8.25 18.50 -4.59
CA ASN A 391 -8.86 19.67 -3.95
C ASN A 391 -10.02 19.16 -3.08
N LEU A 392 -9.77 18.91 -1.80
CA LEU A 392 -10.76 18.32 -0.90
C LEU A 392 -11.67 19.40 -0.32
N HIS A 393 -12.97 19.12 -0.23
CA HIS A 393 -13.90 19.96 0.51
C HIS A 393 -13.53 19.97 2.00
N ASP A 394 -13.63 21.11 2.68
CA ASP A 394 -13.15 21.27 4.07
C ASP A 394 -13.76 20.24 5.04
N ASN A 395 -15.08 20.02 4.97
CA ASN A 395 -15.75 18.98 5.79
C ASN A 395 -15.21 17.56 5.53
N LEU A 396 -14.95 17.22 4.27
CA LEU A 396 -14.37 15.92 3.91
C LEU A 396 -12.94 15.82 4.46
N PHE A 397 -12.14 16.87 4.29
CA PHE A 397 -10.75 16.88 4.75
C PHE A 397 -10.67 16.82 6.29
N SER A 398 -11.55 17.51 7.01
CA SER A 398 -11.65 17.46 8.46
C SER A 398 -11.91 16.04 8.96
N ARG A 399 -12.86 15.30 8.37
CA ARG A 399 -13.12 13.90 8.70
C ARG A 399 -11.93 12.98 8.41
N ILE A 400 -11.27 13.18 7.27
CA ILE A 400 -10.05 12.45 6.89
C ILE A 400 -8.97 12.68 7.94
N LYS A 401 -8.78 13.93 8.37
CA LYS A 401 -7.79 14.32 9.38
C LYS A 401 -8.11 13.71 10.76
N GLU A 402 -9.35 13.77 11.22
CA GLU A 402 -9.77 13.16 12.49
C GLU A 402 -9.53 11.64 12.48
N THR A 403 -9.86 10.98 11.36
CA THR A 403 -9.59 9.55 11.18
C THR A 403 -8.10 9.23 11.22
N TYR A 404 -7.28 10.06 10.55
CA TYR A 404 -5.82 9.94 10.55
C TYR A 404 -5.24 10.07 11.96
N GLU A 405 -5.68 11.07 12.72
CA GLU A 405 -5.24 11.30 14.11
C GLU A 405 -5.62 10.13 15.01
N THR A 406 -6.88 9.69 14.96
CA THR A 406 -7.37 8.54 15.72
C THR A 406 -6.57 7.27 15.41
N LEU A 407 -6.24 7.02 14.14
CA LEU A 407 -5.48 5.84 13.73
C LEU A 407 -4.02 5.90 14.20
N GLY A 408 -3.47 7.12 14.32
CA GLY A 408 -2.13 7.36 14.84
C GLY A 408 -1.96 7.01 16.32
N GLU A 409 -3.03 7.10 17.11
CA GLU A 409 -3.03 6.87 18.57
C GLU A 409 -3.09 5.38 18.99
N ILE A 410 -3.41 4.47 18.07
CA ILE A 410 -3.71 3.06 18.41
C ILE A 410 -2.45 2.23 18.73
N ILE A 411 -1.24 2.69 18.34
CA ILE A 411 0.04 1.96 18.52
C ILE A 411 1.18 2.93 18.75
#